data_AF-A0A3L6Q5Q7-F1
#
_entry.id   AF-A0A3L6Q5Q7-F1
#
_cell.length_a   1.000
_cell.length_b   1.000
_cell.length_c   1.000
_cell.angle_alpha   90.00
_cell.angle_beta   90.00
_cell.angle_gamma   90.00
#
_symmetry.space_group_name_H-M   'P 1'
#
loop_
_entity.id
_entity.type
_entity.pdbx_description
1 polymer ?
#
loop_
_entity_poly.entity_id
_entity_poly.type
_entity_poly.pdbx_seq_one_letter_code
_entity_poly.pdbx_strand_id
1 'polypeptide(L)'
;MKKLRARVETVSQRNKRYRLTVKESGSKAAAAAEQSSSLVAAAIFGVDDAWHAAKHENQRADLVDLINNEDEDLKVIGVWGTSGVVGHNTPIIRAAYENPDVRSKFPGRAWIRVMHPFSPKGFFQSLVNQFHAAQGVEVFLEKDKTEQDLAQQFNRYMNERRCLIVLNDLSTIEEWDHIKQCFRNNKNGSRIIVSTAQVEVASLCAGQESQASELYDVDQKLYAFFKKVIFSIWR
;
A
#
# COMPACT_ATOMS: atom_id res chain seq x y z
N MET A 1 8.11 32.86 15.01
CA MET A 1 7.70 31.74 15.89
C MET A 1 6.42 31.99 16.71
N LYS A 2 6.23 33.12 17.41
CA LYS A 2 5.03 33.36 18.26
C LYS A 2 3.69 33.42 17.51
N LYS A 3 3.69 33.96 16.29
CA LYS A 3 2.48 34.14 15.46
C LYS A 3 1.88 32.81 14.95
N LEU A 4 2.70 31.79 14.75
CA LEU A 4 2.24 30.46 14.32
C LEU A 4 1.53 29.73 15.47
N ARG A 5 2.12 29.75 16.67
CA ARG A 5 1.53 29.11 17.87
C ARG A 5 0.16 29.68 18.21
N ALA A 6 0.01 31.02 18.13
CA ALA A 6 -1.27 31.67 18.35
C ALA A 6 -2.35 31.22 17.34
N ARG A 7 -1.97 30.99 16.07
CA ARG A 7 -2.90 30.50 15.05
C ARG A 7 -3.33 29.06 15.29
N VAL A 8 -2.41 28.17 15.69
CA VAL A 8 -2.71 26.77 16.01
C VAL A 8 -3.67 26.67 17.19
N GLU A 9 -3.43 27.45 18.25
CA GLU A 9 -4.29 27.48 19.44
C GLU A 9 -5.72 27.95 19.10
N THR A 10 -5.81 28.99 18.26
CA THR A 10 -7.10 29.54 17.82
C THR A 10 -7.90 28.52 16.98
N VAL A 11 -7.23 27.77 16.10
CA VAL A 11 -7.86 26.72 15.29
C VAL A 11 -8.32 25.55 16.18
N SER A 12 -7.50 25.15 17.16
CA SER A 12 -7.84 24.09 18.13
C SER A 12 -9.09 24.43 18.95
N GLN A 13 -9.17 25.66 19.48
CA GLN A 13 -10.35 26.09 20.23
C GLN A 13 -11.61 26.20 19.37
N ARG A 14 -11.45 26.63 18.10
CA ARG A 14 -12.57 26.70 17.16
C ARG A 14 -13.09 25.29 16.81
N ASN A 15 -12.19 24.32 16.64
CA ASN A 15 -12.55 22.92 16.41
C ASN A 15 -13.30 22.29 17.59
N LYS A 16 -12.89 22.56 18.83
CA LYS A 16 -13.62 22.12 20.02
C LYS A 16 -15.06 22.66 20.07
N ARG A 17 -15.26 23.90 19.62
CA ARG A 17 -16.58 24.56 19.61
C ARG A 17 -17.53 23.91 18.61
N TYR A 18 -17.05 23.57 17.41
CA TYR A 18 -17.85 22.87 16.40
C TYR A 18 -18.24 21.45 16.84
N ARG A 19 -17.36 20.75 17.58
CA ARG A 19 -17.65 19.43 18.15
C ARG A 19 -18.79 19.42 19.16
N LEU A 20 -18.95 20.51 19.92
CA LEU A 20 -20.03 20.65 20.90
C LEU A 20 -21.38 20.92 20.21
N THR A 21 -21.38 21.76 19.16
CA THR A 21 -22.61 22.09 18.41
C THR A 21 -23.14 20.96 17.54
N VAL A 22 -22.28 20.06 17.05
CA VAL A 22 -22.70 18.87 16.28
C VAL A 22 -23.36 17.81 17.17
N LYS A 23 -23.09 17.82 18.48
CA LYS A 23 -23.62 16.83 19.44
C LYS A 23 -25.08 17.08 19.83
N GLU A 24 -25.64 18.25 19.53
CA GLU A 24 -27.02 18.63 19.91
C GLU A 24 -28.08 18.35 18.82
N SER A 25 -27.71 17.96 17.60
CA SER A 25 -28.69 17.77 16.53
C SER A 25 -28.39 16.56 15.64
N GLY A 26 -29.16 15.47 15.82
CA GLY A 26 -29.41 14.46 14.78
C GLY A 26 -28.77 13.09 14.98
N SER A 27 -29.42 12.24 15.79
CA SER A 27 -29.11 10.81 15.91
C SER A 27 -29.51 10.04 14.64
N LYS A 28 -28.58 9.94 13.68
CA LYS A 28 -28.37 8.83 12.72
C LYS A 28 -27.28 9.14 11.69
N ALA A 29 -26.94 10.41 11.47
CA ALA A 29 -25.76 10.82 10.69
C ALA A 29 -24.44 10.74 11.49
N ALA A 30 -24.53 10.66 12.82
CA ALA A 30 -23.38 10.61 13.72
C ALA A 30 -22.52 9.36 13.55
N ALA A 31 -23.07 8.17 13.27
CA ALA A 31 -22.27 6.95 13.16
C ALA A 31 -21.35 6.93 11.93
N ALA A 32 -21.85 7.39 10.77
CA ALA A 32 -21.06 7.50 9.54
C ALA A 32 -20.05 8.67 9.60
N ALA A 33 -20.43 9.77 10.24
CA ALA A 33 -19.55 10.92 10.48
C ALA A 33 -18.50 10.64 11.57
N GLU A 34 -18.80 9.82 12.59
CA GLU A 34 -17.86 9.38 13.63
C GLU A 34 -16.89 8.33 13.09
N GLN A 35 -17.33 7.41 12.21
CA GLN A 35 -16.43 6.50 11.50
C GLN A 35 -15.53 7.26 10.52
N SER A 36 -16.07 8.19 9.74
CA SER A 36 -15.27 9.05 8.85
C SER A 36 -14.33 9.97 9.64
N SER A 37 -14.80 10.55 10.76
CA SER A 37 -13.97 11.38 11.66
C SER A 37 -12.91 10.56 12.38
N SER A 38 -13.19 9.30 12.72
CA SER A 38 -12.21 8.39 13.31
C SER A 38 -11.18 7.93 12.29
N LEU A 39 -11.57 7.71 11.03
CA LEU A 39 -10.64 7.39 9.94
C LEU A 39 -9.78 8.60 9.61
N VAL A 40 -10.36 9.80 9.54
CA VAL A 40 -9.64 11.06 9.30
C VAL A 40 -8.76 11.43 10.50
N ALA A 41 -9.18 11.14 11.74
CA ALA A 41 -8.35 11.30 12.92
C ALA A 41 -7.23 10.24 12.96
N ALA A 42 -7.51 8.98 12.65
CA ALA A 42 -6.48 7.93 12.55
C ALA A 42 -5.51 8.16 11.39
N ALA A 43 -5.96 8.82 10.31
CA ALA A 43 -5.14 9.34 9.23
C ALA A 43 -4.27 10.50 9.72
N ILE A 44 -4.83 11.51 10.38
CA ILE A 44 -4.05 12.66 10.91
C ILE A 44 -3.06 12.24 12.00
N PHE A 45 -3.48 11.38 12.94
CA PHE A 45 -2.59 10.76 13.93
C PHE A 45 -1.62 9.79 13.26
N GLY A 46 -2.06 9.05 12.24
CA GLY A 46 -1.23 8.15 11.46
C GLY A 46 -0.20 8.86 10.59
N VAL A 47 -0.45 10.09 10.14
CA VAL A 47 0.54 10.95 9.46
C VAL A 47 1.55 11.44 10.47
N ASP A 48 1.12 11.93 11.64
CA ASP A 48 2.04 12.41 12.68
C ASP A 48 2.85 11.23 13.25
N ASP A 49 2.23 10.08 13.51
CA ASP A 49 2.86 8.85 14.00
C ASP A 49 3.71 8.16 12.92
N ALA A 50 3.31 8.12 11.64
CA ALA A 50 4.14 7.61 10.55
C ALA A 50 5.33 8.55 10.28
N TRP A 51 5.11 9.86 10.37
CA TRP A 51 6.17 10.86 10.30
C TRP A 51 7.12 10.74 11.50
N HIS A 52 6.60 10.52 12.70
CA HIS A 52 7.38 10.32 13.92
C HIS A 52 8.11 8.97 13.93
N ALA A 53 7.50 7.89 13.42
CA ALA A 53 8.13 6.57 13.23
C ALA A 53 9.23 6.62 12.18
N ALA A 54 8.96 7.25 11.02
CA ALA A 54 9.96 7.51 9.97
C ALA A 54 11.12 8.40 10.45
N LYS A 55 10.90 9.22 11.48
CA LYS A 55 11.92 10.08 12.09
C LYS A 55 12.73 9.38 13.20
N HIS A 56 12.17 8.39 13.88
CA HIS A 56 12.82 7.71 15.02
C HIS A 56 13.66 6.48 14.62
N GLU A 57 13.38 5.84 13.49
CA GLU A 57 14.19 4.73 12.97
C GLU A 57 15.00 5.19 11.75
N ASN A 58 16.16 5.82 12.00
CA ASN A 58 17.14 6.21 10.97
C ASN A 58 17.89 4.99 10.40
N GLN A 59 17.19 3.87 10.19
CA GLN A 59 17.71 2.68 9.54
C GLN A 59 17.34 2.76 8.07
N ARG A 60 18.35 2.94 7.23
CA ARG A 60 18.18 2.83 5.80
C ARG A 60 18.01 1.35 5.44
N ALA A 61 16.99 1.05 4.65
CA ALA A 61 16.70 -0.30 4.18
C ALA A 61 16.96 -0.41 2.68
N ASP A 62 17.39 -1.60 2.26
CA ASP A 62 17.39 -1.98 0.85
C ASP A 62 16.03 -2.62 0.51
N LEU A 63 15.39 -2.14 -0.55
CA LEU A 63 14.11 -2.67 -1.00
C LEU A 63 14.24 -4.14 -1.47
N VAL A 64 15.39 -4.53 -2.03
CA VAL A 64 15.67 -5.91 -2.43
C VAL A 64 15.63 -6.84 -1.22
N ASP A 65 16.23 -6.43 -0.10
CA ASP A 65 16.23 -7.21 1.14
C ASP A 65 14.82 -7.34 1.74
N LEU A 66 14.04 -6.25 1.72
CA LEU A 66 12.65 -6.27 2.17
C LEU A 66 11.79 -7.23 1.33
N ILE A 67 11.98 -7.23 0.00
CA ILE A 67 11.28 -8.14 -0.92
C ILE A 67 11.71 -9.60 -0.65
N ASN A 68 13.01 -9.83 -0.51
CA ASN A 68 13.62 -11.15 -0.43
C ASN A 68 13.55 -11.82 0.94
N ASN A 69 12.96 -11.17 1.93
CA ASN A 69 12.69 -11.74 3.25
C ASN A 69 12.05 -13.14 3.13
N GLU A 70 12.38 -14.05 4.07
CA GLU A 70 12.00 -15.46 4.02
C GLU A 70 10.57 -15.76 4.54
N ASP A 71 9.81 -14.75 4.96
CA ASP A 71 8.45 -14.96 5.47
C ASP A 71 7.51 -15.55 4.40
N GLU A 72 6.83 -16.64 4.74
CA GLU A 72 5.92 -17.34 3.83
C GLU A 72 4.59 -16.61 3.63
N ASP A 73 4.18 -15.74 4.56
CA ASP A 73 2.97 -14.95 4.41
C ASP A 73 3.04 -14.03 3.20
N LEU A 74 1.86 -13.75 2.63
CA LEU A 74 1.67 -12.59 1.79
C LEU A 74 2.00 -11.31 2.59
N LYS A 75 3.02 -10.57 2.15
CA LYS A 75 3.39 -9.27 2.74
C LYS A 75 3.19 -8.13 1.75
N VAL A 76 2.91 -6.96 2.32
CA VAL A 76 2.72 -5.71 1.59
C VAL A 76 3.80 -4.73 2.04
N ILE A 77 4.47 -4.13 1.06
CA ILE A 77 5.47 -3.08 1.26
C ILE A 77 4.88 -1.80 0.67
N GLY A 78 4.49 -0.86 1.53
CA GLY A 78 4.03 0.46 1.11
C GLY A 78 5.21 1.38 0.84
N VAL A 79 5.29 2.00 -0.33
CA VAL A 79 6.36 2.92 -0.71
C VAL A 79 5.77 4.29 -0.93
N TRP A 80 6.30 5.26 -0.18
CA TRP A 80 5.92 6.66 -0.25
C TRP A 80 7.14 7.54 -0.50
N GLY A 81 6.93 8.68 -1.16
CA GLY A 81 7.97 9.63 -1.51
C GLY A 81 7.59 11.05 -1.13
N THR A 82 8.54 11.78 -0.56
CA THR A 82 8.30 13.11 0.02
C THR A 82 8.01 14.19 -1.03
N SER A 83 8.31 13.93 -2.30
CA SER A 83 8.12 14.89 -3.40
C SER A 83 6.68 14.98 -3.92
N GLY A 84 5.78 14.09 -3.47
CA GLY A 84 4.40 14.02 -3.96
C GLY A 84 4.26 13.48 -5.39
N VAL A 85 5.39 13.14 -6.04
CA VAL A 85 5.44 12.59 -7.42
C VAL A 85 5.78 11.10 -7.37
N VAL A 86 5.03 10.35 -6.57
CA VAL A 86 5.16 8.89 -6.54
C VAL A 86 4.19 8.34 -7.56
N GLY A 87 4.71 7.64 -8.58
CA GLY A 87 3.80 7.01 -9.53
C GLY A 87 4.34 6.62 -10.89
N HIS A 88 5.11 7.50 -11.52
CA HIS A 88 5.40 7.33 -12.94
C HIS A 88 6.70 6.65 -13.29
N ASN A 89 7.60 6.41 -12.33
CA ASN A 89 8.75 5.50 -12.40
C ASN A 89 9.58 5.69 -11.14
N THR A 90 9.23 5.07 -10.01
CA THR A 90 10.12 5.07 -8.85
C THR A 90 11.35 4.22 -9.23
N PRO A 91 12.52 4.81 -9.51
CA PRO A 91 13.64 4.07 -10.10
C PRO A 91 14.08 2.93 -9.18
N ILE A 92 13.97 3.12 -7.86
CA ILE A 92 14.27 2.09 -6.87
C ILE A 92 13.35 0.87 -6.96
N ILE A 93 12.04 1.05 -7.17
CA ILE A 93 11.09 -0.07 -7.29
C ILE A 93 11.40 -0.84 -8.57
N ARG A 94 11.71 -0.13 -9.67
CA ARG A 94 12.11 -0.77 -10.93
C ARG A 94 13.44 -1.51 -10.79
N ALA A 95 14.44 -0.91 -10.16
CA ALA A 95 15.73 -1.54 -9.92
C ALA A 95 15.59 -2.80 -9.07
N ALA A 96 14.77 -2.76 -8.00
CA ALA A 96 14.50 -3.93 -7.18
C ALA A 96 13.68 -5.01 -7.94
N TYR A 97 12.69 -4.60 -8.74
CA TYR A 97 11.87 -5.53 -9.54
C TYR A 97 12.66 -6.25 -10.64
N GLU A 98 13.67 -5.59 -11.21
CA GLU A 98 14.57 -6.15 -12.22
C GLU A 98 15.83 -6.80 -11.66
N ASN A 99 16.05 -6.71 -10.35
CA ASN A 99 17.18 -7.35 -9.68
C ASN A 99 17.18 -8.87 -9.94
N PRO A 100 18.30 -9.49 -10.37
CA PRO A 100 18.37 -10.92 -10.70
C PRO A 100 17.93 -11.85 -9.55
N ASP A 101 18.25 -11.50 -8.30
CA ASP A 101 17.89 -12.30 -7.13
C ASP A 101 16.38 -12.24 -6.86
N VAL A 102 15.77 -11.08 -7.06
CA VAL A 102 14.31 -10.92 -7.00
C VAL A 102 13.65 -11.67 -8.17
N ARG A 103 14.18 -11.53 -9.39
CA ARG A 103 13.64 -12.21 -10.58
C ARG A 103 13.64 -13.73 -10.43
N SER A 104 14.70 -14.29 -9.85
CA SER A 104 14.82 -15.74 -9.65
C SER A 104 13.89 -16.26 -8.55
N LYS A 105 13.68 -15.51 -7.47
CA LYS A 105 12.78 -15.88 -6.36
C LYS A 105 11.30 -15.74 -6.70
N PHE A 106 10.93 -14.81 -7.59
CA PHE A 106 9.56 -14.49 -7.93
C PHE A 106 9.28 -14.76 -9.41
N PRO A 107 8.95 -16.01 -9.79
CA PRO A 107 8.63 -16.35 -11.19
C PRO A 107 7.32 -15.71 -11.67
N GLY A 108 6.36 -15.47 -10.78
CA GLY A 108 5.17 -14.67 -11.08
C GLY A 108 5.45 -13.20 -10.85
N ARG A 109 5.36 -12.36 -11.87
CA ARG A 109 5.56 -10.91 -11.68
C ARG A 109 4.54 -10.11 -12.47
N ALA A 110 4.04 -9.05 -11.87
CA ALA A 110 3.17 -8.09 -12.52
C ALA A 110 3.45 -6.67 -12.02
N TRP A 111 3.30 -5.70 -12.92
CA TRP A 111 3.41 -4.28 -12.64
C TRP A 111 2.16 -3.58 -13.16
N ILE A 112 1.29 -3.15 -12.25
CA ILE A 112 -0.01 -2.59 -12.56
C ILE A 112 -0.06 -1.15 -12.09
N ARG A 113 -0.49 -0.26 -12.99
CA ARG A 113 -0.92 1.07 -12.63
C ARG A 113 -2.42 1.02 -12.31
N VAL A 114 -2.82 1.44 -11.12
CA VAL A 114 -4.23 1.49 -10.73
C VAL A 114 -4.90 2.64 -11.50
N MET A 115 -5.86 2.28 -12.36
CA MET A 115 -6.56 3.22 -13.22
C MET A 115 -7.75 3.83 -12.46
N HIS A 116 -8.04 5.11 -12.73
CA HIS A 116 -9.14 5.84 -12.10
C HIS A 116 -10.16 6.28 -13.16
N PRO A 117 -11.47 6.05 -12.95
CA PRO A 117 -12.07 5.34 -11.82
C PRO A 117 -11.67 3.85 -11.79
N PHE A 118 -11.57 3.28 -10.58
CA PHE A 118 -11.16 1.89 -10.39
C PHE A 118 -12.12 0.91 -11.07
N SER A 119 -11.58 -0.01 -11.88
CA SER A 119 -12.33 -1.07 -12.54
C SER A 119 -11.77 -2.43 -12.12
N PRO A 120 -12.47 -3.20 -11.28
CA PRO A 120 -12.03 -4.53 -10.84
C PRO A 120 -11.77 -5.48 -12.03
N LYS A 121 -12.70 -5.54 -13.00
CA LYS A 121 -12.51 -6.33 -14.23
C LYS A 121 -11.24 -5.94 -14.98
N GLY A 122 -11.02 -4.64 -15.21
CA GLY A 122 -9.82 -4.16 -15.91
C GLY A 122 -8.52 -4.43 -15.14
N PHE A 123 -8.57 -4.33 -13.82
CA PHE A 123 -7.47 -4.65 -12.92
C PHE A 123 -7.07 -6.13 -13.01
N PHE A 124 -8.03 -7.05 -12.84
CA PHE A 124 -7.76 -8.48 -12.94
C PHE A 124 -7.33 -8.90 -14.34
N GLN A 125 -7.94 -8.33 -15.37
CA GLN A 125 -7.53 -8.60 -16.75
C GLN A 125 -6.07 -8.19 -16.98
N SER A 126 -5.64 -7.05 -16.44
CA SER A 126 -4.25 -6.60 -16.55
C SER A 126 -3.28 -7.54 -15.83
N LEU A 127 -3.63 -8.04 -14.64
CA LEU A 127 -2.84 -9.03 -13.91
C LEU A 127 -2.70 -10.34 -14.68
N VAL A 128 -3.83 -10.92 -15.10
CA VAL A 128 -3.88 -12.20 -15.82
C VAL A 128 -3.09 -12.11 -17.14
N ASN A 129 -3.23 -11.01 -17.88
CA ASN A 129 -2.48 -10.79 -19.12
C ASN A 129 -0.96 -10.76 -18.89
N GLN A 130 -0.48 -10.08 -17.85
CA GLN A 130 0.96 -10.01 -17.56
C GLN A 130 1.52 -11.37 -17.10
N PHE A 131 0.72 -12.11 -16.34
CA PHE A 131 1.07 -13.46 -15.92
C PHE A 131 1.14 -14.46 -17.08
N HIS A 132 0.21 -14.40 -18.04
CA HIS A 132 0.28 -15.20 -19.26
C HIS A 132 1.47 -14.82 -20.15
N ALA A 133 1.71 -13.51 -20.32
CA ALA A 133 2.86 -13.03 -21.07
C ALA A 133 4.19 -13.52 -20.47
N ALA A 134 4.30 -13.55 -19.14
CA ALA A 134 5.48 -14.08 -18.45
C ALA A 134 5.69 -15.60 -18.69
N GLN A 135 4.65 -16.35 -19.04
CA GLN A 135 4.71 -17.78 -19.36
C GLN A 135 4.89 -18.07 -20.85
N GLY A 136 4.94 -17.04 -21.71
CA GLY A 136 4.97 -17.23 -23.17
C GLY A 136 3.66 -17.79 -23.72
N VAL A 137 2.56 -17.68 -22.97
CA VAL A 137 1.22 -18.06 -23.45
C VAL A 137 0.70 -16.90 -24.27
N GLU A 138 0.33 -17.16 -25.53
CA GLU A 138 -0.30 -16.17 -26.40
C GLU A 138 -1.59 -15.69 -25.73
N VAL A 139 -1.62 -14.40 -25.37
CA VAL A 139 -2.77 -13.80 -24.68
C VAL A 139 -3.87 -13.64 -25.72
N PHE A 140 -4.69 -14.67 -25.90
CA PHE A 140 -6.00 -14.47 -26.49
C PHE A 140 -6.73 -13.52 -25.55
N LEU A 141 -7.00 -12.30 -26.03
CA LEU A 141 -7.90 -11.36 -25.37
C LEU A 141 -9.27 -12.04 -25.30
N GLU A 142 -9.51 -12.84 -24.28
CA GLU A 142 -10.80 -13.45 -23.99
C GLU A 142 -11.70 -12.34 -23.46
N LYS A 143 -12.19 -11.52 -24.40
CA LYS A 143 -13.06 -10.36 -24.15
C LYS A 143 -14.34 -10.74 -23.41
N ASP A 144 -14.72 -12.01 -23.47
CA ASP A 144 -15.96 -12.54 -22.90
C ASP A 144 -15.84 -13.02 -21.45
N LYS A 145 -14.66 -12.96 -20.82
CA LYS A 145 -14.51 -13.35 -19.40
C LYS A 145 -15.22 -12.38 -18.48
N THR A 146 -15.94 -12.94 -17.51
CA THR A 146 -16.51 -12.18 -16.40
C THR A 146 -15.42 -11.76 -15.41
N GLU A 147 -15.73 -10.82 -14.53
CA GLU A 147 -14.83 -10.46 -13.43
C GLU A 147 -14.49 -11.67 -12.55
N GLN A 148 -15.48 -12.53 -12.28
CA GLN A 148 -15.31 -13.72 -11.46
C GLN A 148 -14.36 -14.73 -12.11
N ASP A 149 -14.44 -14.91 -13.42
CA ASP A 149 -13.52 -15.81 -14.16
C ASP A 149 -12.07 -15.33 -14.08
N LEU A 150 -11.87 -14.01 -14.24
CA LEU A 150 -10.55 -13.39 -14.14
C LEU A 150 -9.99 -13.48 -12.72
N ALA A 151 -10.83 -13.22 -11.71
CA ALA A 151 -10.45 -13.36 -10.31
C ALA A 151 -10.08 -14.82 -9.98
N GLN A 152 -10.81 -15.81 -10.49
CA GLN A 152 -10.50 -17.22 -10.27
C GLN A 152 -9.16 -17.62 -10.91
N GLN A 153 -8.88 -17.14 -12.12
CA GLN A 153 -7.60 -17.40 -12.79
C GLN A 153 -6.43 -16.73 -12.09
N PHE A 154 -6.61 -15.47 -11.68
CA PHE A 154 -5.65 -14.77 -10.84
C PHE A 154 -5.35 -15.55 -9.55
N ASN A 155 -6.40 -16.01 -8.85
CA ASN A 155 -6.23 -16.80 -7.62
C ASN A 155 -5.48 -18.11 -7.88
N ARG A 156 -5.81 -18.84 -8.96
CA ARG A 156 -5.08 -20.05 -9.33
C ARG A 156 -3.59 -19.75 -9.55
N TYR A 157 -3.28 -18.67 -10.27
CA TYR A 157 -1.90 -18.25 -10.51
C TYR A 157 -1.15 -17.93 -9.21
N MET A 158 -1.78 -17.17 -8.32
CA MET A 158 -1.24 -16.83 -7.00
C MET A 158 -1.06 -18.05 -6.09
N ASN A 159 -1.78 -19.15 -6.30
CA ASN A 159 -1.63 -20.37 -5.51
C ASN A 159 -0.43 -21.20 -5.98
N GLU A 160 -0.21 -21.28 -7.29
CA GLU A 160 0.80 -22.15 -7.90
C GLU A 160 2.21 -21.56 -7.83
N ARG A 161 2.34 -20.23 -7.67
CA ARG A 161 3.61 -19.53 -7.83
C ARG A 161 3.81 -18.44 -6.80
N ARG A 162 5.07 -18.30 -6.37
CA ARG A 162 5.52 -17.11 -5.63
C ARG A 162 5.47 -15.89 -6.55
N CYS A 163 4.69 -14.88 -6.16
CA CYS A 163 4.40 -13.72 -6.99
C CYS A 163 4.93 -12.42 -6.37
N LEU A 164 5.47 -11.53 -7.21
CA LEU A 164 5.78 -10.14 -6.87
C LEU A 164 4.91 -9.21 -7.72
N ILE A 165 4.05 -8.45 -7.06
CA ILE A 165 3.10 -7.55 -7.74
C ILE A 165 3.36 -6.12 -7.31
N VAL A 166 3.61 -5.24 -8.28
CA VAL A 166 3.78 -3.80 -8.06
C VAL A 166 2.48 -3.10 -8.43
N LEU A 167 1.92 -2.34 -7.50
CA LEU A 167 0.74 -1.50 -7.67
C LEU A 167 1.16 -0.04 -7.60
N ASN A 168 1.11 0.67 -8.73
CA ASN A 168 1.41 2.10 -8.79
C ASN A 168 0.14 2.94 -8.77
N ASP A 169 0.29 4.16 -8.26
CA ASP A 169 -0.74 5.19 -8.23
C ASP A 169 -1.98 4.80 -7.41
N LEU A 170 -1.82 4.05 -6.33
CA LEU A 170 -2.96 3.77 -5.46
C LEU A 170 -3.38 5.05 -4.74
N SER A 171 -4.63 5.51 -4.94
CA SER A 171 -5.07 6.81 -4.48
C SER A 171 -5.73 6.75 -3.13
N THR A 172 -6.45 5.68 -2.77
CA THR A 172 -7.14 5.64 -1.47
C THR A 172 -7.03 4.28 -0.79
N ILE A 173 -7.26 4.29 0.54
CA ILE A 173 -7.27 3.05 1.31
C ILE A 173 -8.51 2.21 0.99
N GLU A 174 -9.60 2.84 0.56
CA GLU A 174 -10.80 2.13 0.10
C GLU A 174 -10.48 1.32 -1.16
N GLU A 175 -9.72 1.87 -2.11
CA GLU A 175 -9.26 1.12 -3.28
C GLU A 175 -8.41 -0.08 -2.86
N TRP A 176 -7.48 0.12 -1.92
CA TRP A 176 -6.71 -0.98 -1.34
C TRP A 176 -7.61 -2.04 -0.71
N ASP A 177 -8.64 -1.64 0.03
CA ASP A 177 -9.55 -2.55 0.72
C ASP A 177 -10.34 -3.42 -0.26
N HIS A 178 -10.66 -2.92 -1.44
CA HIS A 178 -11.25 -3.72 -2.51
C HIS A 178 -10.20 -4.65 -3.14
N ILE A 179 -9.03 -4.12 -3.47
CA ILE A 179 -7.94 -4.87 -4.09
C ILE A 179 -7.49 -6.03 -3.19
N LYS A 180 -7.24 -5.78 -1.90
CA LYS A 180 -6.69 -6.77 -0.95
C LYS A 180 -7.61 -7.97 -0.74
N GLN A 181 -8.94 -7.81 -0.87
CA GLN A 181 -9.91 -8.90 -0.77
C GLN A 181 -9.69 -9.97 -1.86
N CYS A 182 -9.06 -9.57 -2.96
CA CYS A 182 -8.74 -10.46 -4.06
C CYS A 182 -7.48 -11.30 -3.80
N PHE A 183 -6.61 -10.88 -2.86
CA PHE A 183 -5.35 -11.55 -2.57
C PHE A 183 -5.51 -12.49 -1.38
N ARG A 184 -5.30 -13.78 -1.62
CA ARG A 184 -5.27 -14.79 -0.57
C ARG A 184 -3.84 -14.97 -0.07
N ASN A 185 -3.69 -15.15 1.24
CA ASN A 185 -2.42 -15.55 1.81
C ASN A 185 -2.24 -17.07 1.66
N ASN A 186 -1.48 -17.46 0.64
CA ASN A 186 -1.24 -18.86 0.28
C ASN A 186 0.03 -19.45 0.92
N LYS A 187 0.66 -18.74 1.87
CA LYS A 187 1.90 -19.17 2.53
C LYS A 187 3.02 -19.53 1.55
N ASN A 188 3.11 -18.82 0.42
CA ASN A 188 4.08 -19.08 -0.64
C ASN A 188 5.12 -17.96 -0.82
N GLY A 189 5.20 -17.04 0.16
CA GLY A 189 6.16 -15.95 0.19
C GLY A 189 5.89 -14.85 -0.84
N SER A 190 4.67 -14.75 -1.37
CA SER A 190 4.31 -13.68 -2.30
C SER A 190 4.41 -12.29 -1.66
N ARG A 191 4.67 -11.28 -2.48
CA ARG A 191 4.88 -9.89 -2.07
C ARG A 191 4.07 -8.93 -2.94
N ILE A 192 3.54 -7.90 -2.32
CA ILE A 192 2.90 -6.77 -3.00
C ILE A 192 3.67 -5.51 -2.64
N ILE A 193 4.06 -4.73 -3.64
CA ILE A 193 4.61 -3.39 -3.44
C ILE A 193 3.52 -2.40 -3.83
N VAL A 194 3.14 -1.51 -2.92
CA VAL A 194 2.18 -0.44 -3.17
C VAL A 194 2.94 0.87 -3.23
N SER A 195 2.95 1.52 -4.39
CA SER A 195 3.56 2.83 -4.60
C SER A 195 2.48 3.89 -4.63
N THR A 196 2.54 4.87 -3.73
CA THR A 196 1.51 5.91 -3.58
C THR A 196 2.08 7.25 -3.15
N ALA A 197 1.46 8.34 -3.58
CA ALA A 197 1.79 9.70 -3.17
C ALA A 197 1.30 10.01 -1.74
N GLN A 198 0.43 9.17 -1.17
CA GLN A 198 -0.19 9.40 0.13
C GLN A 198 0.45 8.52 1.19
N VAL A 199 1.09 9.15 2.18
CA VAL A 199 1.78 8.44 3.27
C VAL A 199 0.82 7.55 4.07
N GLU A 200 -0.42 8.00 4.27
CA GLU A 200 -1.48 7.24 4.95
C GLU A 200 -1.81 5.95 4.22
N VAL A 201 -1.94 6.02 2.89
CA VAL A 201 -2.20 4.83 2.08
C VAL A 201 -1.01 3.86 2.17
N ALA A 202 0.23 4.35 2.08
CA ALA A 202 1.41 3.50 2.18
C ALA A 202 1.52 2.77 3.53
N SER A 203 1.31 3.48 4.64
CA SER A 203 1.41 2.90 5.98
C SER A 203 0.27 1.91 6.28
N LEU A 204 -0.96 2.28 5.94
CA LEU A 204 -2.14 1.42 6.17
C LEU A 204 -2.13 0.17 5.29
N CYS A 205 -1.61 0.24 4.06
CA CYS A 205 -1.44 -0.93 3.20
C CYS A 205 -0.48 -1.96 3.81
N ALA A 206 0.60 -1.51 4.44
CA ALA A 206 1.59 -2.35 5.10
C ALA A 206 1.07 -3.00 6.40
N GLY A 207 0.04 -2.42 7.01
CA GLY A 207 -0.64 -2.91 8.21
C GLY A 207 -0.45 -2.02 9.45
N GLN A 208 -1.26 -2.29 10.46
CA GLN A 208 -1.41 -1.45 11.67
C GLN A 208 -0.16 -1.42 12.57
N GLU A 209 0.73 -2.42 12.46
CA GLU A 209 2.03 -2.50 13.15
C GLU A 209 3.20 -2.37 12.16
N SER A 210 3.06 -1.46 11.20
CA SER A 210 4.11 -1.20 10.21
C SER A 210 5.24 -0.36 10.80
N GLN A 211 6.46 -0.74 10.44
CA GLN A 211 7.67 0.06 10.63
C GLN A 211 7.93 0.84 9.34
N ALA A 212 8.58 2.00 9.46
CA ALA A 212 9.02 2.81 8.33
C ALA A 212 10.55 2.81 8.25
N SER A 213 11.11 2.70 7.04
CA SER A 213 12.55 2.82 6.81
C SER A 213 12.82 3.67 5.58
N GLU A 214 13.83 4.54 5.65
CA GLU A 214 14.27 5.33 4.49
C GLU A 214 14.90 4.37 3.46
N LEU A 215 14.53 4.52 2.19
CA LEU A 215 15.13 3.75 1.11
C LEU A 215 16.30 4.51 0.49
N TYR A 216 17.32 3.77 0.04
CA TYR A 216 18.43 4.34 -0.72
C TYR A 216 17.98 4.75 -2.14
N ASP A 217 17.63 6.02 -2.32
CA ASP A 217 17.38 6.62 -3.64
C ASP A 217 18.28 7.86 -3.83
N VAL A 218 18.69 8.11 -5.07
CA VAL A 218 19.74 9.08 -5.42
C VAL A 218 19.21 10.52 -5.37
N ASP A 219 17.93 10.71 -5.73
CA ASP A 219 17.37 12.03 -6.02
C ASP A 219 16.22 12.45 -5.09
N GLN A 220 15.66 11.51 -4.32
CA GLN A 220 14.48 11.78 -3.48
C GLN A 220 14.48 10.91 -2.23
N LYS A 221 13.83 11.40 -1.17
CA LYS A 221 13.61 10.60 0.03
C LYS A 221 12.36 9.76 -0.15
N LEU A 222 12.57 8.45 -0.13
CA LEU A 222 11.52 7.45 -0.15
C LEU A 222 11.50 6.70 1.18
N TYR A 223 10.32 6.27 1.56
CA TYR A 223 10.09 5.48 2.76
C TYR A 223 9.36 4.20 2.38
N ALA A 224 9.85 3.08 2.90
CA ALA A 224 9.15 1.81 2.87
C ALA A 224 8.47 1.56 4.21
N PHE A 225 7.19 1.22 4.16
CA PHE A 225 6.38 0.74 5.26
C PHE A 225 6.19 -0.77 5.12
N PHE A 226 6.44 -1.52 6.19
CA PHE A 226 6.29 -2.97 6.20
C PHE A 226 6.01 -3.48 7.61
N LYS A 227 5.29 -4.60 7.72
CA LYS A 227 4.97 -5.19 9.03
C LYS A 227 6.25 -5.60 9.77
N LYS A 228 6.38 -5.22 11.03
CA LYS A 228 7.49 -5.62 11.89
C LYS A 228 7.48 -7.14 12.11
N VAL A 229 8.60 -7.80 11.79
CA VAL A 229 8.78 -9.22 12.15
C VAL A 229 9.15 -9.27 13.63
N ILE A 230 8.17 -9.58 14.48
CA ILE A 230 8.42 -9.84 15.91
C ILE A 230 8.95 -11.27 16.01
N PHE A 231 10.27 -11.43 16.17
CA PHE A 231 10.83 -12.70 16.60
C PHE A 231 10.36 -12.95 18.04
N SER A 232 9.36 -13.82 18.20
CA SER A 232 9.03 -14.38 19.52
C SER A 232 10.18 -15.33 19.92
N ILE A 233 11.11 -14.83 20.71
CA ILE A 233 12.10 -15.67 21.40
C ILE A 233 11.31 -16.53 22.38
N TRP A 234 11.05 -17.79 22.04
CA TRP A 234 10.60 -18.77 23.02
C TRP A 234 11.73 -19.00 24.02
N ARG A 235 11.41 -18.82 25.30
CA ARG A 235 12.30 -18.96 26.44
C ARG A 235 12.06 -20.30 27.14
#